data_AF-G9K8T7-F1
#
_entry.id   AF-G9K8T7-F1
#
_cell.length_a   1.000
_cell.length_b   1.000
_cell.length_c   1.000
_cell.angle_alpha   90.00
_cell.angle_beta   90.00
_cell.angle_gamma   90.00
#
_symmetry.space_group_name_H-M   'P 1'
#
loop_
_entity.id
_entity.type
_entity.pdbx_description
1 polymer ?
#
loop_
_entity_poly.entity_id
_entity_poly.type
_entity_poly.pdbx_seq_one_letter_code
_entity_poly.pdbx_strand_id
1 'polypeptide(L)'
;DLHPRVLKPLSSLTHLQANSNPWECNCKLLGLRDWLASSAITLNIYCQNPPSMRGRALHFIKWTDFTNCVTSSTNVSRAWAIKSLHIHHKTTALMMAWHKVTTNGKHLENTESVTFWERSRTAPANRFFQE
;
A
#
# COMPACT_ATOMS: atom_id res chain seq x y z
N ASP A 1 23.06 11.68 -8.82
CA ASP A 1 22.09 10.62 -8.46
C ASP A 1 20.92 10.58 -9.43
N LEU A 2 20.78 9.47 -10.14
CA LEU A 2 19.67 9.24 -11.07
C LEU A 2 18.42 8.82 -10.28
N HIS A 3 17.40 9.67 -10.25
CA HIS A 3 16.17 9.42 -9.49
C HIS A 3 15.08 8.75 -10.34
N PRO A 4 14.36 7.75 -9.80
CA PRO A 4 13.21 7.13 -10.48
C PRO A 4 12.14 8.12 -10.94
N ARG A 5 11.97 9.24 -10.23
CA ARG A 5 10.95 10.26 -10.55
C ARG A 5 11.12 10.86 -11.95
N VAL A 6 12.35 10.89 -12.47
CA VAL A 6 12.64 11.39 -13.82
C VAL A 6 12.35 10.33 -14.88
N LEU A 7 12.49 9.05 -14.53
CA LEU A 7 12.34 7.93 -15.46
C LEU A 7 10.89 7.41 -15.52
N LYS A 8 10.15 7.46 -14.41
CA LYS A 8 8.76 6.98 -14.31
C LYS A 8 7.79 7.58 -15.34
N PRO A 9 7.86 8.87 -15.71
CA PRO A 9 6.97 9.44 -16.72
C PRO A 9 7.25 8.96 -18.16
N LEU A 10 8.42 8.36 -18.40
CA LEU A 10 8.83 7.92 -19.73
C LEU A 10 8.21 6.54 -20.06
N SER A 11 6.92 6.53 -20.39
CA SER A 11 6.13 5.31 -20.62
C SER A 11 6.67 4.41 -21.75
N SER A 12 7.33 4.99 -22.75
CA SER A 12 7.91 4.26 -23.88
C SER A 12 9.39 3.88 -23.69
N LEU A 13 9.97 4.13 -22.50
CA LEU A 13 11.37 3.80 -22.23
C LEU A 13 11.54 2.28 -22.10
N THR A 14 12.31 1.67 -23.00
CA THR A 14 12.59 0.22 -22.98
C THR A 14 14.05 -0.08 -22.61
N HIS A 15 14.96 0.77 -23.08
CA HIS A 15 16.40 0.64 -22.88
C HIS A 15 16.99 1.98 -22.51
N LEU A 16 17.85 1.99 -21.49
CA LEU A 16 18.65 3.18 -21.15
C LEU A 16 20.08 2.74 -20.88
N GLN A 17 21.02 3.30 -21.64
CA GLN A 17 22.43 3.09 -21.47
C GLN A 17 22.99 4.14 -20.52
N ALA A 18 23.45 3.69 -19.35
CA ALA A 18 23.99 4.57 -18.33
C ALA A 18 25.40 4.10 -17.89
N ASN A 19 26.11 3.45 -18.80
CA ASN A 19 27.47 2.96 -18.61
C ASN A 19 28.45 4.12 -18.39
N SER A 20 29.65 3.80 -17.88
CA SER A 20 30.75 4.77 -17.68
C SER A 20 30.42 5.95 -16.75
N ASN A 21 29.37 5.84 -15.94
CA ASN A 21 29.12 6.77 -14.84
C ASN A 21 29.72 6.21 -13.53
N PRO A 22 30.26 7.05 -12.65
CA PRO A 22 30.81 6.64 -11.36
C PRO A 22 29.69 6.32 -10.35
N TRP A 23 28.95 5.23 -10.59
CA TRP A 23 27.80 4.86 -9.78
C TRP A 23 28.19 4.51 -8.34
N GLU A 24 27.73 5.32 -7.40
CA GLU A 24 27.80 5.04 -5.98
C GLU A 24 26.54 4.29 -5.52
N CYS A 25 26.69 3.00 -5.28
CA CYS A 25 25.63 2.13 -4.80
C CYS A 25 25.49 2.23 -3.28
N ASN A 26 25.05 3.40 -2.84
CA ASN A 26 24.68 3.73 -1.48
C ASN A 26 23.15 3.89 -1.36
N CYS A 27 22.66 4.27 -0.19
CA CYS A 27 21.23 4.43 0.10
C CYS A 27 20.48 5.39 -0.83
N LYS A 28 21.17 6.32 -1.50
CA LYS A 28 20.53 7.23 -2.47
C LYS A 28 20.12 6.50 -3.74
N LEU A 29 20.90 5.50 -4.16
CA LEU A 29 20.64 4.69 -5.36
C LEU A 29 19.60 3.59 -5.14
N LEU A 30 19.17 3.42 -3.89
CA LEU A 30 18.31 2.33 -3.47
C LEU A 30 16.90 2.41 -4.08
N GLY A 31 16.33 3.62 -4.15
CA GLY A 31 15.07 3.82 -4.84
C GLY A 31 15.14 3.51 -6.34
N LEU A 32 16.30 3.74 -6.96
CA LEU A 32 16.55 3.33 -8.35
C LEU A 32 16.62 1.81 -8.47
N ARG A 33 17.35 1.15 -7.57
CA ARG A 33 17.40 -0.32 -7.51
C ARG A 33 16.01 -0.95 -7.38
N ASP A 34 15.16 -0.43 -6.51
CA ASP A 34 13.80 -0.97 -6.29
C ASP A 34 12.88 -0.73 -7.49
N TRP A 35 12.99 0.44 -8.11
CA TRP A 35 12.25 0.73 -9.33
C TRP A 35 12.67 -0.19 -10.47
N LEU A 36 13.97 -0.45 -10.63
CA LEU A 36 14.47 -1.39 -11.64
C LEU A 36 13.98 -2.81 -11.41
N ALA A 37 13.99 -3.27 -10.15
CA ALA A 37 13.52 -4.60 -9.81
C ALA A 37 12.02 -4.82 -10.10
N SER A 38 11.23 -3.75 -10.18
CA SER A 38 9.79 -3.79 -10.49
C SER A 38 9.45 -3.38 -11.93
N SER A 39 10.40 -2.84 -12.68
CA SER A 39 10.18 -2.35 -14.06
C SER A 39 10.56 -3.40 -15.10
N ALA A 40 9.89 -3.40 -16.26
CA ALA A 40 10.29 -4.20 -17.42
C ALA A 40 11.43 -3.56 -18.25
N ILE A 41 12.08 -2.52 -17.72
CA ILE A 41 13.07 -1.71 -18.43
C ILE A 41 14.44 -2.35 -18.27
N THR A 42 15.16 -2.50 -19.39
CA THR A 42 16.54 -2.97 -19.36
C THR A 42 17.45 -1.78 -19.07
N LEU A 43 17.82 -1.63 -17.80
CA LEU A 43 18.80 -0.63 -17.36
C LEU A 43 20.08 -1.29 -16.87
N ASN A 44 21.17 -1.10 -17.62
CA ASN A 44 22.46 -1.66 -17.25
C ASN A 44 23.29 -0.61 -16.49
N ILE A 45 23.20 -0.67 -15.15
CA ILE A 45 24.00 0.14 -14.24
C ILE A 45 24.92 -0.80 -13.46
N TYR A 46 26.22 -0.54 -13.50
CA TYR A 46 27.21 -1.26 -12.71
C TYR A 46 27.79 -0.36 -11.63
N CYS A 47 27.80 -0.84 -10.40
CA CYS A 47 28.36 -0.12 -9.27
C CYS A 47 29.87 0.09 -9.45
N GLN A 48 30.33 1.30 -9.17
CA GLN A 48 31.77 1.62 -9.10
C GLN A 48 32.25 1.76 -7.67
N ASN A 49 31.34 2.16 -6.76
CA ASN A 49 31.54 2.23 -5.33
C ASN A 49 30.28 1.71 -4.60
N PRO A 50 30.37 1.24 -3.36
CA PRO A 50 31.61 0.96 -2.61
C PRO A 50 32.42 -0.21 -3.21
N PRO A 51 33.69 -0.41 -2.80
CA PRO A 51 34.54 -1.49 -3.33
C PRO A 51 33.92 -2.88 -3.21
N SER A 52 33.16 -3.15 -2.14
CA SER A 52 32.43 -4.40 -1.92
C SER A 52 31.38 -4.71 -2.98
N MET A 53 30.97 -3.70 -3.76
CA MET A 53 29.92 -3.80 -4.77
C MET A 53 30.41 -3.49 -6.17
N ARG A 54 31.69 -3.13 -6.33
CA ARG A 54 32.27 -2.75 -7.62
C ARG A 54 32.08 -3.85 -8.66
N GLY A 55 31.63 -3.47 -9.86
CA GLY A 55 31.40 -4.37 -10.99
C GLY A 55 30.08 -5.15 -10.93
N ARG A 56 29.32 -5.07 -9.82
CA ARG A 56 28.00 -5.71 -9.73
C ARG A 56 26.93 -4.86 -10.40
N ALA A 57 26.01 -5.49 -11.12
CA ALA A 57 24.87 -4.80 -11.70
C ALA A 57 23.84 -4.42 -10.61
N LEU A 58 23.36 -3.17 -10.63
CA LEU A 58 22.52 -2.59 -9.58
C LEU A 58 21.25 -3.40 -9.31
N HIS A 59 20.61 -3.94 -10.35
CA HIS A 59 19.37 -4.71 -10.22
C HIS A 59 19.56 -6.08 -9.53
N PHE A 60 20.78 -6.64 -9.53
CA PHE A 60 21.11 -7.90 -8.84
C PHE A 60 21.59 -7.73 -7.40
N ILE A 61 21.72 -6.48 -6.94
CA ILE A 61 22.17 -6.20 -5.58
C ILE A 61 20.99 -6.31 -4.62
N LYS A 62 21.20 -7.03 -3.52
CA LYS A 62 20.20 -7.20 -2.49
C LYS A 62 20.07 -5.92 -1.69
N TRP A 63 18.85 -5.61 -1.25
CA TRP A 63 18.61 -4.46 -0.36
C TRP A 63 19.51 -4.51 0.89
N THR A 64 19.75 -5.70 1.44
CA THR A 64 20.60 -5.93 2.62
C THR A 64 22.06 -5.52 2.43
N ASP A 65 22.54 -5.45 1.19
CA ASP A 65 23.91 -5.01 0.89
C ASP A 65 24.06 -3.49 1.07
N PHE A 66 22.95 -2.74 1.04
CA PHE A 66 22.93 -1.31 1.32
C PHE A 66 22.89 -1.08 2.85
N THR A 67 24.05 -0.81 3.44
CA THR A 67 24.18 -0.60 4.89
C THR A 67 23.70 0.79 5.32
N ASN A 68 23.07 0.88 6.50
CA ASN A 68 22.74 2.14 7.19
C ASN A 68 21.79 3.10 6.44
N CYS A 69 20.85 2.55 5.67
CA CYS A 69 19.82 3.37 5.06
C CYS A 69 18.79 3.77 6.10
N VAL A 70 19.01 4.95 6.70
CA VAL A 70 17.98 5.64 7.47
C VAL A 70 16.88 5.96 6.47
N THR A 71 15.77 5.23 6.51
CA THR A 71 14.52 5.69 5.93
C THR A 71 14.27 7.04 6.57
N SER A 72 14.46 8.13 5.84
CA SER A 72 14.13 9.47 6.31
C SER A 72 12.61 9.56 6.45
N SER A 73 12.08 8.94 7.48
CA SER A 73 10.81 9.25 8.13
C SER A 73 11.05 10.34 9.17
N THR A 74 11.94 11.28 8.91
CA THR A 74 12.06 12.50 9.71
C THR A 74 11.10 13.55 9.16
N ASN A 75 9.81 13.21 9.27
CA ASN A 75 8.73 14.13 9.61
C ASN A 75 7.64 13.38 10.39
N VAL A 76 8.04 12.47 11.30
CA VAL A 76 7.19 12.05 12.42
C VAL A 76 7.99 12.26 13.70
N SER A 77 8.13 13.52 14.09
CA SER A 77 8.59 13.88 15.42
C SER A 77 7.60 14.87 16.03
N ARG A 78 6.72 14.27 16.85
CA ARG A 78 5.92 14.84 17.94
C ARG A 78 4.85 15.87 17.60
N ALA A 79 3.70 15.38 17.15
CA ALA A 79 2.43 16.10 17.23
C ALA A 79 1.43 15.42 18.20
N TRP A 80 1.86 14.84 19.33
CA TRP A 80 0.92 14.38 20.36
C TRP A 80 1.49 14.55 21.78
N ALA A 81 1.54 15.79 22.23
CA ALA A 81 1.53 16.09 23.66
C ALA A 81 0.60 17.30 23.90
N ILE A 82 -0.58 17.29 23.28
CA ILE A 82 -1.68 18.10 23.78
C ILE A 82 -2.17 17.37 25.01
N LYS A 83 -1.79 17.82 26.21
CA LYS A 83 -2.55 17.47 27.40
C LYS A 83 -3.94 18.05 27.19
N SER A 84 -4.93 17.21 26.92
CA SER A 84 -6.32 17.65 26.85
C SER A 84 -6.66 18.38 28.14
N LEU A 85 -6.84 19.71 28.05
CA LEU A 85 -7.44 20.47 29.14
C LEU A 85 -8.87 19.97 29.25
N HIS A 86 -9.15 19.19 30.29
CA HIS A 86 -10.48 18.66 30.57
C HIS A 86 -11.42 19.84 30.85
N ILE A 87 -12.14 20.29 29.84
CA ILE A 87 -13.27 21.18 30.03
C ILE A 87 -14.40 20.27 30.51
N HIS A 88 -14.75 20.37 31.80
CA HIS A 88 -15.92 19.70 32.37
C HIS A 88 -17.19 20.24 31.70
N HIS A 89 -17.61 19.61 30.61
CA HIS A 89 -18.94 19.81 30.08
C HIS A 89 -19.89 18.97 30.94
N LYS A 90 -20.61 19.64 31.84
CA LYS A 90 -21.62 19.03 32.71
C LYS A 90 -22.79 18.60 31.81
N THR A 91 -22.72 17.39 31.25
CA THR A 91 -23.79 16.84 30.42
C THR A 91 -24.97 16.49 31.31
N THR A 92 -25.91 17.42 31.46
CA THR A 92 -27.21 17.14 32.07
C THR A 92 -27.99 16.26 31.10
N ALA A 93 -28.05 14.96 31.39
CA ALA A 93 -28.88 14.03 30.62
C ALA A 93 -30.35 14.33 30.90
N LEU A 94 -31.06 14.92 29.93
CA LEU A 94 -32.51 15.03 29.95
C LEU A 94 -33.07 13.70 29.45
N MET A 95 -33.61 12.89 30.37
CA MET A 95 -34.31 11.66 30.02
C MET A 95 -35.64 12.04 29.36
N MET A 96 -35.85 11.61 28.12
CA MET A 96 -37.15 11.75 27.47
C MET A 96 -38.10 10.69 28.03
N ALA A 97 -39.21 11.12 28.62
CA ALA A 97 -40.26 10.23 29.07
C ALA A 97 -41.02 9.68 27.85
N TRP A 98 -40.99 8.36 27.65
CA TRP A 98 -41.83 7.70 26.66
C TRP A 98 -43.24 7.54 27.23
N HIS A 99 -44.22 8.18 26.60
CA HIS A 99 -45.64 7.93 26.86
C HIS A 99 -46.06 6.59 26.24
N LYS A 100 -46.57 5.69 27.08
CA LYS A 100 -47.10 4.38 26.72
C LYS A 100 -48.45 4.53 26.01
N VAL A 101 -48.45 4.39 24.68
CA VAL A 101 -49.68 4.29 23.89
C VAL A 101 -50.25 2.88 24.06
N THR A 102 -51.38 2.75 24.73
CA THR A 102 -52.11 1.48 24.86
C THR A 102 -53.11 1.35 23.71
N THR A 103 -52.77 0.55 22.69
CA THR A 103 -53.75 0.03 21.72
C THR A 103 -53.90 -1.47 21.94
N ASN A 104 -55.05 -1.90 22.45
CA ASN A 104 -55.32 -3.29 22.76
C ASN A 104 -55.65 -4.11 21.50
N GLY A 105 -54.82 -5.12 21.22
CA GLY A 105 -55.16 -6.38 20.52
C GLY A 105 -55.18 -6.32 18.99
N LYS A 106 -54.64 -7.28 18.23
CA LYS A 106 -54.15 -8.65 18.50
C LYS A 106 -53.16 -9.06 17.39
N HIS A 107 -52.04 -9.67 17.81
CA HIS A 107 -51.36 -10.86 17.25
C HIS A 107 -51.35 -11.09 15.71
N LEU A 108 -50.18 -10.98 15.06
CA LEU A 108 -49.37 -12.14 14.64
C LEU A 108 -48.01 -11.69 14.07
N GLU A 109 -47.01 -12.47 14.46
CA GLU A 109 -45.56 -12.33 14.33
C GLU A 109 -45.02 -12.61 12.91
N ASN A 110 -44.12 -11.77 12.41
CA ASN A 110 -42.97 -12.19 11.60
C ASN A 110 -41.94 -11.07 11.49
N THR A 111 -40.69 -11.36 11.86
CA THR A 111 -39.48 -11.18 11.03
C THR A 111 -38.27 -11.33 11.96
N GLU A 112 -37.73 -12.54 12.02
CA GLU A 112 -36.32 -12.72 12.36
C GLU A 112 -35.52 -13.02 11.10
N SER A 113 -34.28 -12.51 11.17
CA SER A 113 -33.19 -12.44 10.21
C SER A 113 -32.96 -13.62 9.26
N VAL A 114 -32.51 -13.34 8.04
CA VAL A 114 -31.76 -14.31 7.22
C VAL A 114 -30.48 -13.69 6.68
N THR A 115 -29.40 -14.46 6.82
CA THR A 115 -27.99 -14.14 6.61
C THR A 115 -27.55 -14.21 5.15
N PHE A 116 -26.51 -13.43 4.85
CA PHE A 116 -25.88 -13.24 3.53
C PHE A 116 -24.88 -14.36 3.22
N TRP A 117 -25.09 -15.08 2.11
CA TRP A 117 -24.11 -15.96 1.46
C TRP A 117 -24.15 -15.76 -0.06
N GLU A 118 -23.23 -14.96 -0.59
CA GLU A 118 -23.05 -14.74 -2.03
C GLU A 118 -22.26 -15.90 -2.65
N ARG A 119 -22.83 -16.53 -3.68
CA ARG A 119 -22.32 -17.76 -4.33
C ARG A 119 -21.54 -17.48 -5.61
N SER A 120 -20.39 -18.14 -5.74
CA SER A 120 -19.51 -18.18 -6.92
C SER A 120 -20.24 -18.68 -8.19
N ARG A 121 -20.07 -17.98 -9.32
CA ARG A 121 -20.61 -18.39 -10.64
C ARG A 121 -19.72 -19.46 -11.28
N THR A 122 -20.27 -20.64 -11.55
CA THR A 122 -19.75 -21.66 -12.48
C THR A 122 -20.65 -21.74 -13.73
N ALA A 123 -20.02 -21.91 -14.90
CA ALA A 123 -20.61 -21.90 -16.24
C ALA A 123 -21.61 -23.06 -16.51
N PRO A 124 -22.49 -22.96 -17.52
CA PRO A 124 -23.51 -23.98 -17.81
C PRO A 124 -22.99 -25.10 -18.71
N ALA A 125 -23.50 -26.31 -18.48
CA ALA A 125 -23.26 -27.50 -19.30
C ALA A 125 -24.51 -27.91 -20.10
N ASN A 126 -24.21 -28.57 -21.23
CA ASN A 126 -25.00 -29.48 -22.06
C ASN A 126 -25.86 -28.93 -23.22
N ARG A 127 -25.38 -29.24 -24.43
CA ARG A 127 -26.09 -30.05 -25.43
C ARG A 127 -25.07 -30.85 -26.27
N PHE A 128 -25.05 -32.17 -26.11
CA PHE A 128 -24.44 -33.10 -27.07
C PHE A 128 -25.35 -34.33 -27.19
N PHE A 129 -26.03 -34.43 -28.31
CA PHE A 129 -26.65 -35.64 -28.85
C PHE A 129 -26.75 -35.40 -30.35
N GLN A 130 -25.91 -36.09 -31.14
CA GLN A 130 -26.26 -36.63 -32.45
C GLN A 130 -25.10 -37.52 -32.92
N GLU A 131 -25.45 -38.80 -33.15
CA GLU A 131 -24.85 -39.84 -34.01
C GLU A 131 -23.38 -40.25 -33.86
#